data_AF-A0A9X8E886-F1
#
_entry.id   AF-A0A9X8E886-F1
#
_cell.length_a   1.000
_cell.length_b   1.000
_cell.length_c   1.000
_cell.angle_alpha   90.00
_cell.angle_beta   90.00
_cell.angle_gamma   90.00
#
_symmetry.space_group_name_H-M   'P 1'
#
loop_
_entity.id
_entity.type
_entity.pdbx_description
1 polymer ?
#
loop_
_entity_poly.entity_id
_entity_poly.type
_entity_poly.pdbx_seq_one_letter_code
_entity_poly.pdbx_strand_id
1 'polypeptide(L)'
;CSATHLLRVMHPALKGKALDKKHLGRVALDLCSEKAAALHDFQSSKSSSDVVDISYDDLAADPIDVVKTLYAKWNKDVSDEHVEKMQAYLTDKPKGKYGELKYSLEEFGLSYLVVDSLFAKYSTKGSEYIGNSDLASSVPGSPLIQTA
;
A
#
# COMPACT_ATOMS: atom_id res chain seq x y z
N CYS A 1 9.88 -6.15 2.19
CA CYS A 1 8.97 -5.00 2.00
C CYS A 1 8.64 -4.39 3.36
N SER A 2 8.42 -3.07 3.45
CA SER A 2 8.06 -2.38 4.70
C SER A 2 6.89 -3.05 5.44
N ALA A 3 5.86 -3.48 4.71
CA ALA A 3 4.72 -4.22 5.25
C ALA A 3 5.12 -5.54 5.95
N THR A 4 6.04 -6.31 5.33
CA THR A 4 6.56 -7.57 5.87
C THR A 4 7.36 -7.35 7.16
N HIS A 5 8.12 -6.26 7.22
CA HIS A 5 8.85 -5.90 8.44
C HIS A 5 7.91 -5.45 9.55
N LEU A 6 6.87 -4.66 9.22
CA LEU A 6 5.90 -4.15 10.15
C LEU A 6 5.06 -5.29 10.77
N LEU A 7 4.64 -6.29 9.98
CA LEU A 7 4.02 -7.53 10.48
C LEU A 7 4.92 -8.27 11.49
N ARG A 8 6.22 -8.37 11.19
CA ARG A 8 7.21 -8.99 12.09
C ARG A 8 7.41 -8.21 13.39
N VAL A 9 7.38 -6.88 13.34
CA VAL A 9 7.59 -6.00 14.51
C VAL A 9 6.34 -5.95 15.40
N MET A 10 5.15 -5.94 14.80
CA MET A 10 3.89 -5.78 15.53
C MET A 10 3.40 -7.05 16.21
N HIS A 11 3.69 -8.24 15.68
CA HIS A 11 3.20 -9.49 16.28
C HIS A 11 4.30 -10.18 17.13
N PRO A 12 4.15 -10.25 18.47
CA PRO A 12 5.17 -10.82 19.36
C PRO A 12 5.52 -12.27 19.02
N ALA A 13 4.56 -13.06 18.53
CA ALA A 13 4.81 -14.46 18.13
C ALA A 13 5.65 -14.61 16.85
N LEU A 14 5.81 -13.53 16.07
CA LEU A 14 6.67 -13.51 14.87
C LEU A 14 8.09 -13.01 15.19
N LYS A 15 8.41 -12.76 16.48
CA LYS A 15 9.76 -12.41 16.93
C LYS A 15 10.48 -13.68 17.39
N GLY A 16 11.07 -14.41 16.44
CA GLY A 16 11.85 -15.62 16.74
C GLY A 16 12.98 -15.87 15.74
N LYS A 17 14.07 -16.51 16.18
CA LYS A 17 15.16 -16.97 15.28
C LYS A 17 14.71 -18.07 14.30
N ALA A 18 13.59 -18.73 14.58
CA ALA A 18 12.99 -19.79 13.76
C ALA A 18 11.95 -19.26 12.73
N LEU A 19 11.80 -17.94 12.59
CA LEU A 19 10.84 -17.38 11.63
C LEU A 19 11.35 -17.57 10.19
N ASP A 20 10.60 -18.32 9.38
CA ASP A 20 10.86 -18.41 7.95
C ASP A 20 10.48 -17.10 7.26
N LYS A 21 11.50 -16.30 6.94
CA LYS A 21 11.34 -15.01 6.24
C LYS A 21 10.74 -15.17 4.84
N LYS A 22 11.01 -16.29 4.16
CA LYS A 22 10.48 -16.54 2.81
C LYS A 22 8.99 -16.86 2.87
N HIS A 23 8.57 -17.67 3.84
CA HIS A 23 7.15 -17.91 4.10
C HIS A 23 6.43 -16.61 4.48
N LEU A 24 7.03 -15.78 5.33
CA LEU A 24 6.48 -14.47 5.69
C LEU A 24 6.34 -13.53 4.48
N GLY A 25 7.31 -13.54 3.56
CA GLY A 25 7.24 -12.79 2.31
C GLY A 25 6.05 -13.19 1.44
N ARG A 26 5.78 -14.51 1.33
CA ARG A 26 4.61 -15.05 0.60
C ARG A 26 3.30 -14.64 1.25
N VAL A 27 3.15 -14.85 2.56
CA VAL A 27 1.94 -14.45 3.30
C VAL A 27 1.68 -12.95 3.16
N ALA A 28 2.73 -12.13 3.21
CA ALA A 28 2.59 -10.69 3.01
C ALA A 28 2.13 -10.34 1.58
N LEU A 29 2.63 -11.05 0.57
CA LEU A 29 2.17 -10.88 -0.81
C LEU A 29 0.72 -11.28 -0.97
N ASP A 30 0.33 -12.47 -0.50
CA ASP A 30 -1.04 -12.96 -0.60
C ASP A 30 -2.02 -11.97 0.04
N LEU A 31 -1.70 -11.52 1.25
CA LEU A 31 -2.50 -10.52 1.96
C LEU A 31 -2.60 -9.21 1.17
N CYS A 32 -1.49 -8.69 0.65
CA CYS A 32 -1.50 -7.45 -0.12
C CYS A 32 -2.30 -7.60 -1.43
N SER A 33 -2.18 -8.74 -2.12
CA SER A 33 -2.90 -9.02 -3.37
C SER A 33 -4.40 -9.15 -3.15
N GLU A 34 -4.83 -9.86 -2.10
CA GLU A 34 -6.25 -9.97 -1.73
C GLU A 34 -6.86 -8.61 -1.42
N LYS A 35 -6.15 -7.77 -0.66
CA LYS A 35 -6.64 -6.42 -0.32
C LYS A 35 -6.68 -5.50 -1.52
N ALA A 36 -5.68 -5.55 -2.40
CA ALA A 36 -5.66 -4.76 -3.63
C ALA A 36 -6.81 -5.17 -4.57
N ALA A 37 -7.08 -6.47 -4.70
CA ALA A 37 -8.22 -6.97 -5.46
C ALA A 37 -9.55 -6.48 -4.88
N ALA A 38 -9.77 -6.67 -3.57
CA ALA A 38 -11.00 -6.23 -2.92
C ALA A 38 -11.23 -4.72 -3.04
N LEU A 39 -10.17 -3.90 -2.94
CA LEU A 39 -10.27 -2.45 -3.10
C LEU A 39 -10.64 -2.07 -4.54
N HIS A 40 -9.99 -2.69 -5.52
CA HIS A 40 -10.29 -2.46 -6.93
C HIS A 40 -11.72 -2.87 -7.30
N ASP A 41 -12.19 -4.02 -6.81
CA ASP A 41 -13.56 -4.48 -7.03
C ASP A 41 -14.58 -3.52 -6.38
N PHE A 42 -14.28 -3.04 -5.17
CA PHE A 42 -15.10 -2.02 -4.49
C PHE A 42 -15.16 -0.71 -5.27
N GLN A 43 -14.04 -0.26 -5.86
CA GLN A 43 -14.01 0.93 -6.71
C GLN A 43 -14.81 0.74 -8.00
N SER A 44 -14.70 -0.42 -8.65
CA SER A 44 -15.42 -0.70 -9.89
C SER A 44 -16.94 -0.78 -9.73
N SER A 45 -17.43 -1.07 -8.52
CA SER A 45 -18.85 -1.27 -8.23
C SER A 45 -19.58 -0.02 -7.72
N LYS A 46 -18.86 1.07 -7.40
CA LYS A 46 -19.44 2.28 -6.79
C LYS A 46 -19.30 3.49 -7.70
N SER A 47 -20.23 4.44 -7.60
CA SER A 47 -20.13 5.72 -8.32
C SER A 47 -18.91 6.50 -7.84
N SER A 48 -18.15 7.06 -8.79
CA SER A 48 -16.88 7.79 -8.56
C SER A 48 -16.99 9.02 -7.63
N SER A 49 -18.21 9.41 -7.25
CA SER A 49 -18.49 10.50 -6.30
C SER A 49 -18.10 10.17 -4.86
N ASP A 50 -18.16 8.89 -4.45
CA ASP A 50 -18.08 8.51 -3.03
C ASP A 50 -16.69 8.05 -2.58
N VAL A 51 -15.81 7.78 -3.53
CA VAL A 51 -14.44 7.29 -3.27
C VAL A 51 -13.45 8.31 -3.82
N VAL A 52 -12.38 8.58 -3.09
CA VAL A 52 -11.28 9.46 -3.51
C VAL A 52 -9.99 8.67 -3.45
N ASP A 53 -9.33 8.53 -4.59
CA ASP A 53 -8.01 7.98 -4.68
C ASP A 53 -6.97 9.09 -4.48
N ILE A 54 -6.07 8.86 -3.54
CA ILE A 54 -4.98 9.78 -3.22
C ILE A 54 -3.69 9.00 -3.39
N SER A 55 -2.81 9.47 -4.28
CA SER A 55 -1.47 8.92 -4.40
C SER A 55 -0.67 9.23 -3.14
N TYR A 56 0.13 8.26 -2.69
CA TYR A 56 1.06 8.50 -1.61
C TYR A 56 2.10 9.58 -1.97
N ASP A 57 2.51 9.66 -3.24
CA ASP A 57 3.46 10.67 -3.71
C ASP A 57 2.90 12.10 -3.53
N ASP A 58 1.63 12.30 -3.92
CA ASP A 58 0.96 13.60 -3.81
C ASP A 58 0.77 13.99 -2.34
N LEU A 59 0.34 13.03 -1.51
CA LEU A 59 0.20 13.21 -0.06
C LEU A 59 1.57 13.47 0.61
N ALA A 60 2.64 12.89 0.08
CA ALA A 60 3.98 13.07 0.61
C ALA A 60 4.54 14.45 0.27
N ALA A 61 4.28 14.93 -0.95
CA ALA A 61 4.73 16.21 -1.48
C ALA A 61 3.98 17.39 -0.84
N ASP A 62 2.64 17.37 -0.83
CA ASP A 62 1.83 18.43 -0.23
C ASP A 62 0.55 17.88 0.44
N PRO A 63 0.61 17.53 1.73
CA PRO A 63 -0.55 17.01 2.44
C PRO A 63 -1.67 18.05 2.63
N ILE A 64 -1.36 19.35 2.61
CA ILE A 64 -2.37 20.40 2.81
C ILE A 64 -3.19 20.56 1.53
N ASP A 65 -2.53 20.55 0.37
CA ASP A 65 -3.21 20.63 -0.92
C ASP A 65 -4.12 19.43 -1.18
N VAL A 66 -3.67 18.23 -0.79
CA VAL A 66 -4.50 17.01 -0.84
C VAL A 66 -5.77 17.16 0.02
N VAL A 67 -5.64 17.70 1.24
CA VAL A 67 -6.81 17.93 2.12
C VAL A 67 -7.77 18.96 1.51
N LYS A 68 -7.25 20.05 0.92
CA LYS A 68 -8.07 21.05 0.22
C LYS A 68 -8.84 20.43 -0.94
N THR A 69 -8.16 19.64 -1.77
CA THR A 69 -8.76 18.93 -2.90
C THR A 69 -9.85 17.96 -2.45
N LEU A 70 -9.61 17.24 -1.36
CA LEU A 70 -10.59 16.32 -0.76
C LEU A 70 -11.84 17.07 -0.28
N TYR A 71 -11.68 18.19 0.42
CA TYR A 71 -12.79 19.00 0.92
C TYR A 71 -13.60 19.65 -0.22
N ALA A 72 -12.91 20.14 -1.26
CA ALA A 72 -13.54 20.71 -2.45
C ALA A 72 -14.47 19.71 -3.16
N LYS A 73 -14.11 18.41 -3.18
CA LYS A 73 -14.99 17.36 -3.76
C LYS A 73 -16.34 17.25 -3.05
N TRP A 74 -16.40 17.60 -1.77
CA TRP A 74 -17.63 17.65 -0.98
C TRP A 74 -18.24 19.05 -0.88
N ASN A 75 -17.81 19.99 -1.73
CA ASN A 75 -18.24 21.39 -1.72
C ASN A 75 -18.05 22.04 -0.33
N LYS A 76 -16.91 21.75 0.32
CA LYS A 76 -16.50 22.35 1.58
C LYS A 76 -15.22 23.14 1.38
N ASP A 77 -15.15 24.30 2.03
CA ASP A 77 -13.94 25.10 2.08
C ASP A 77 -13.13 24.76 3.33
N VAL A 78 -11.81 24.83 3.20
CA VAL A 78 -10.87 24.73 4.31
C VAL A 78 -10.53 26.15 4.76
N SER A 79 -10.90 26.51 6.00
CA SER A 79 -10.59 27.84 6.53
C SER A 79 -9.09 28.01 6.81
N ASP A 80 -8.64 29.26 6.85
CA ASP A 80 -7.24 29.61 7.15
C ASP A 80 -6.80 29.07 8.52
N GLU A 81 -7.68 29.11 9.53
CA GLU A 81 -7.41 28.54 10.86
C GLU A 81 -7.15 27.02 10.80
N HIS A 82 -7.84 26.28 9.92
CA HIS A 82 -7.57 24.85 9.73
C HIS A 82 -6.21 24.62 9.08
N VAL A 83 -5.84 25.46 8.10
CA VAL A 83 -4.53 25.39 7.44
C VAL A 83 -3.41 25.63 8.45
N GLU A 84 -3.53 26.66 9.28
CA GLU A 84 -2.55 26.98 10.33
C GLU A 84 -2.36 25.82 11.32
N LYS A 85 -3.44 25.19 11.76
CA LYS A 85 -3.37 24.01 12.65
C LYS A 85 -2.69 22.82 11.98
N MET A 86 -2.96 22.57 10.69
CA MET A 86 -2.29 21.51 9.93
C MET A 86 -0.80 21.77 9.79
N GLN A 87 -0.42 23.02 9.47
CA GLN A 87 0.99 23.42 9.39
C GLN A 87 1.70 23.23 10.72
N ALA A 88 1.11 23.70 11.83
CA ALA A 88 1.67 23.52 13.16
C ALA A 88 1.88 22.03 13.52
N TYR A 89 0.92 21.16 13.18
CA TYR A 89 1.04 19.72 13.39
C TYR A 89 2.20 19.11 12.58
N LEU A 90 2.34 19.49 11.31
CA LEU A 90 3.41 19.01 10.43
C LEU A 90 4.79 19.48 10.91
N THR A 91 4.89 20.70 11.45
CA THR A 91 6.12 21.22 12.05
C THR A 91 6.51 20.48 13.34
N ASP A 92 5.55 20.13 14.20
CA ASP A 92 5.80 19.40 15.45
C ASP A 92 6.16 17.92 15.23
N LYS A 93 5.70 17.35 14.11
CA LYS A 93 5.94 15.94 13.74
C LYS A 93 6.62 15.81 12.37
N PRO A 94 7.90 16.23 12.26
CA PRO A 94 8.67 15.98 11.05
C PRO A 94 8.70 14.48 10.74
N LYS A 95 8.41 14.14 9.48
CA LYS A 95 8.56 12.78 8.94
C LYS A 95 10.02 12.34 9.14
N GLY A 96 10.23 11.09 9.55
CA GLY A 96 11.59 10.53 9.71
C GLY A 96 12.10 10.36 11.15
N LYS A 97 11.27 10.56 12.20
CA LYS A 97 11.66 10.28 13.60
C LYS A 97 12.16 8.83 13.85
N TYR A 98 11.96 7.91 12.92
CA TYR A 98 12.31 6.48 13.04
C TYR A 98 13.50 6.03 12.17
N GLY A 99 14.22 6.95 11.51
CA GLY A 99 15.40 6.62 10.68
C GLY A 99 15.07 5.88 9.38
N GLU A 100 16.06 5.79 8.48
CA GLU A 100 15.95 4.98 7.26
C GLU A 100 16.08 3.49 7.61
N LEU A 101 14.95 2.81 7.73
CA LEU A 101 14.94 1.35 7.81
C LEU A 101 15.20 0.79 6.41
N LYS A 102 16.46 0.45 6.12
CA LYS A 102 16.83 -0.23 4.87
C LYS A 102 16.29 -1.66 4.89
N TYR A 103 15.36 -1.94 3.98
CA TYR A 103 14.83 -3.29 3.74
C TYR A 103 15.16 -3.73 2.33
N SER A 104 15.57 -4.99 2.20
CA SER A 104 15.72 -5.66 0.92
C SER A 104 14.51 -6.58 0.67
N LEU A 105 14.08 -6.72 -0.58
CA LEU A 105 13.04 -7.69 -0.96
C LEU A 105 13.59 -9.12 -0.92
N GLU A 106 14.88 -9.26 -1.26
CA GLU A 106 15.62 -10.52 -1.31
C GLU A 106 15.64 -11.21 0.06
N GLU A 107 15.70 -10.44 1.16
CA GLU A 107 15.63 -10.96 2.53
C GLU A 107 14.37 -11.79 2.82
N PHE A 108 13.29 -11.54 2.07
CA PHE A 108 12.00 -12.21 2.20
C PHE A 108 11.73 -13.15 1.02
N GLY A 109 12.74 -13.44 0.19
CA GLY A 109 12.60 -14.30 -0.99
C GLY A 109 11.75 -13.68 -2.09
N LEU A 110 11.59 -12.36 -2.11
CA LEU A 110 10.82 -11.64 -3.11
C LEU A 110 11.77 -10.96 -4.10
N SER A 111 11.33 -10.83 -5.35
CA SER A 111 12.01 -10.01 -6.37
C SER A 111 11.13 -8.83 -6.77
N TYR A 112 11.75 -7.72 -7.12
CA TYR A 112 11.04 -6.53 -7.59
C TYR A 112 10.09 -6.85 -8.76
N LEU A 113 10.58 -7.60 -9.76
CA LEU A 113 9.81 -7.95 -10.96
C LEU A 113 8.51 -8.71 -10.64
N VAL A 114 8.55 -9.64 -9.68
CA VAL A 114 7.36 -10.41 -9.27
C VAL A 114 6.35 -9.50 -8.58
N VAL A 115 6.81 -8.63 -7.68
CA VAL A 115 5.94 -7.67 -6.99
C VAL A 115 5.32 -6.70 -8.00
N ASP A 116 6.15 -6.11 -8.86
CA ASP A 116 5.73 -5.14 -9.87
C ASP A 116 4.69 -5.74 -10.82
N SER A 117 4.95 -6.94 -11.37
CA SER A 117 4.01 -7.63 -12.25
C SER A 117 2.67 -7.94 -11.56
N LEU A 118 2.68 -8.37 -10.29
CA LEU A 118 1.46 -8.67 -9.54
C LEU A 118 0.58 -7.43 -9.28
N PHE A 119 1.21 -6.28 -9.03
CA PHE A 119 0.51 -5.05 -8.67
C PHE A 119 0.34 -4.05 -9.82
N ALA A 120 0.94 -4.30 -10.99
CA ALA A 120 0.84 -3.43 -12.17
C ALA A 120 -0.61 -3.06 -12.54
N LYS A 121 -1.52 -4.02 -12.42
CA LYS A 121 -2.97 -3.82 -12.69
C LYS A 121 -3.67 -2.84 -11.73
N TYR A 122 -3.07 -2.52 -10.59
CA TYR A 122 -3.62 -1.61 -9.59
C TYR A 122 -2.90 -0.24 -9.56
N SER A 123 -1.88 -0.05 -10.39
CA SER A 123 -1.15 1.20 -10.45
C SER A 123 -1.94 2.23 -11.26
N THR A 124 -2.28 3.36 -10.62
CA THR A 124 -2.99 4.48 -11.24
C THR A 124 -2.10 5.32 -12.18
N LYS A 125 -0.77 5.14 -12.12
CA LYS A 125 0.16 5.69 -13.11
C LYS A 125 0.16 4.80 -14.35
N GLY A 126 -0.89 4.92 -15.16
CA GLY A 126 -0.86 4.46 -16.54
C GLY A 126 0.05 5.36 -17.38
N SER A 127 1.29 4.93 -17.62
CA SER A 127 2.02 5.08 -18.88
C SER A 127 3.48 4.67 -18.66
N GLU A 128 3.93 3.71 -19.49
CA GLU A 128 5.33 3.35 -19.74
C GLU A 128 5.99 2.29 -18.84
N TYR A 129 5.40 1.08 -18.80
CA TYR A 129 6.19 -0.15 -18.65
C TYR A 129 5.70 -1.22 -19.63
N ILE A 130 6.51 -1.52 -20.65
CA ILE A 130 6.36 -2.66 -21.57
C ILE A 130 7.11 -3.83 -20.91
N GLY A 131 6.45 -4.55 -20.01
CA GLY A 131 6.97 -5.77 -19.42
C GLY A 131 6.45 -6.99 -20.19
N ASN A 132 7.36 -7.71 -20.86
CA ASN A 132 7.05 -8.88 -21.68
C ASN A 132 6.10 -9.88 -21.00
N SER A 133 5.09 -10.30 -21.76
CA SER A 133 4.03 -11.24 -21.39
C SER A 133 4.48 -12.71 -21.36
N ASP A 134 5.64 -12.99 -20.76
CA ASP A 134 6.17 -14.35 -20.66
C ASP A 134 6.39 -14.75 -19.19
N LEU A 135 5.29 -14.86 -18.44
CA LEU A 135 5.23 -15.78 -17.31
C LEU A 135 3.99 -16.65 -17.44
N ALA A 136 4.27 -17.94 -17.61
CA ALA A 136 3.33 -19.01 -17.83
C ALA A 136 2.18 -18.99 -16.81
N SER A 137 0.98 -19.21 -17.34
CA SER A 137 -0.29 -19.43 -16.67
C SER A 137 -0.20 -20.35 -15.44
N SER A 138 -1.15 -20.10 -14.52
CA SER A 138 -1.51 -20.85 -13.30
C SER A 138 -0.86 -20.39 -12.00
N VAL A 139 -1.50 -19.39 -11.37
CA VAL A 139 -1.60 -19.37 -9.91
C VAL A 139 -2.56 -20.50 -9.52
N PRO A 140 -2.13 -21.56 -8.82
CA PRO A 140 -3.05 -22.59 -8.35
C PRO A 140 -4.04 -21.95 -7.35
N GLY A 141 -5.33 -22.17 -7.59
CA GLY A 141 -6.40 -21.64 -6.77
C GLY A 141 -6.24 -21.99 -5.29
N SER A 142 -6.56 -21.02 -4.42
CA SER A 142 -6.57 -21.20 -2.97
C SER A 142 -7.38 -22.44 -2.57
N PRO A 143 -6.84 -23.32 -1.70
CA PRO A 143 -7.63 -24.42 -1.16
C PRO A 143 -8.81 -23.87 -0.36
N LEU A 144 -10.02 -24.32 -0.70
CA LEU A 144 -11.21 -24.06 0.09
C LEU A 144 -10.99 -24.59 1.51
N ILE A 145 -11.14 -23.72 2.51
CA ILE A 145 -11.22 -24.11 3.92
C ILE A 145 -12.49 -24.94 4.08
N GLN A 146 -12.35 -26.26 4.15
CA GLN A 146 -13.40 -27.14 4.65
C GLN A 146 -13.49 -26.94 6.17
N THR A 147 -14.56 -26.30 6.62
CA THR A 147 -14.98 -26.30 8.03
C THR A 147 -15.42 -27.70 8.44
N ALA A 148 -14.82 -28.21 9.52
CA ALA A 148 -15.21 -29.41 10.23
C ALA A 148 -16.45 -29.18 11.11
#